data_AF-A0A2A5DDQ1-F1
#
_entry.id   AF-A0A2A5DDQ1-F1
#
_cell.length_a   1.000
_cell.length_b   1.000
_cell.length_c   1.000
_cell.angle_alpha   90.00
_cell.angle_beta   90.00
_cell.angle_gamma   90.00
#
_symmetry.space_group_name_H-M   'P 1'
#
loop_
_entity.id
_entity.type
_entity.pdbx_description
1 polymer ?
#
loop_
_entity_poly.entity_id
_entity_poly.type
_entity_poly.pdbx_seq_one_letter_code
_entity_poly.pdbx_strand_id
1 'polypeptide(L)'
;MSDFAPEEGNRVEPPRFPNTPANTFRLYNHPAIGIPLVVFGVLILIINGILEARNQQSQPWIDAVWSPDGEAIWDDTILVRSRSVPLDNFPILKREISDRREKVNGKEAEQLEALITNTGIEKTERVVFMDVPPDELDSLIVSGRLPEPGDPEVLAGVFARLDSFEMDETTFEVVGRLSPAVSGFHFAYILPESTSFESLFSEQEGVTHGWLAISGRDRLKEETAIKELMDEQDILGMRVPTTSRHAYASILGLMMVAVGGAIAHMTVFSILARRSGGIITVGVQAVLQQPRVLLGMHVVMFGTFFGMMMVGIQFPVPHLWLLNLITHEFTSGGLSYVGEAYASGRIFAAALATWFNNFIVQTVGMTFVISLIVPMVGLAKNLLSFAMVGFGMAPLWSGMSGMFSFHSITMTLELEAYIIACVIVVYFWRRVVAGLMEKDVIPQIRQGFRVMGSGVILTGVMLGVAGLYEAVTLILLR
;
A
#
# COMPACT_ATOMS: atom_id res chain seq x y z
N MET A 1 -52.51 -55.36 -27.42
CA MET A 1 -52.41 -54.64 -26.14
C MET A 1 -51.23 -55.24 -25.41
N SER A 2 -50.07 -54.59 -25.52
CA SER A 2 -48.79 -55.02 -24.97
C SER A 2 -48.27 -53.89 -24.10
N ASP A 3 -48.08 -54.18 -22.81
CA ASP A 3 -47.61 -53.27 -21.77
C ASP A 3 -46.19 -52.78 -22.06
N PHE A 4 -46.03 -51.46 -22.21
CA PHE A 4 -44.75 -50.76 -22.15
C PHE A 4 -44.60 -50.17 -20.75
N ALA A 5 -43.85 -50.86 -19.89
CA ALA A 5 -43.40 -50.27 -18.63
C ALA A 5 -42.18 -49.35 -18.92
N PRO A 6 -42.18 -48.09 -18.46
CA PRO A 6 -41.04 -47.20 -18.64
C PRO A 6 -39.88 -47.67 -17.76
N GLU A 7 -38.70 -47.87 -18.37
CA GLU A 7 -37.45 -48.10 -17.64
C GLU A 7 -37.21 -46.94 -16.66
N GLU A 8 -37.15 -47.24 -15.36
CA GLU A 8 -36.70 -46.31 -14.33
C GLU A 8 -35.25 -45.92 -14.62
N GLY A 9 -35.08 -44.81 -15.35
CA GLY A 9 -33.79 -44.25 -15.66
C GLY A 9 -32.98 -44.03 -14.38
N ASN A 10 -31.82 -44.68 -14.31
CA ASN A 10 -30.81 -44.57 -13.25
C ASN A 10 -30.71 -43.13 -12.73
N ARG A 11 -31.41 -42.83 -11.64
CA ARG A 11 -31.18 -41.60 -10.87
C ARG A 11 -29.78 -41.73 -10.29
N VAL A 12 -28.83 -41.05 -10.90
CA VAL A 12 -27.49 -40.86 -10.34
C VAL A 12 -27.69 -40.19 -8.98
N GLU A 13 -27.58 -40.96 -7.89
CA GLU A 13 -27.64 -40.40 -6.54
C GLU A 13 -26.60 -39.27 -6.46
N PRO A 14 -26.97 -38.07 -5.97
CA PRO A 14 -25.99 -37.02 -5.77
C PRO A 14 -24.88 -37.57 -4.87
N PRO A 15 -23.60 -37.31 -5.19
CA PRO A 15 -22.47 -37.85 -4.43
C PRO A 15 -22.67 -37.54 -2.95
N ARG A 16 -22.85 -38.58 -2.14
CA ARG A 16 -22.93 -38.45 -0.68
C ARG A 16 -21.57 -37.99 -0.20
N PHE A 17 -21.45 -36.70 0.13
CA PHE A 17 -20.25 -36.22 0.81
C PHE A 17 -20.17 -36.93 2.16
N PRO A 18 -19.04 -37.57 2.50
CA PRO A 18 -18.87 -38.22 3.79
C PRO A 18 -19.18 -37.20 4.89
N ASN A 19 -19.95 -37.61 5.90
CA ASN A 19 -20.31 -36.80 7.07
C ASN A 19 -19.09 -35.97 7.49
N THR A 20 -19.25 -34.65 7.44
CA THR A 20 -18.19 -33.66 7.64
C THR A 20 -17.30 -34.09 8.82
N PRO A 21 -16.00 -34.36 8.61
CA PRO A 21 -15.15 -34.83 9.69
C PRO A 21 -15.14 -33.80 10.82
N ALA A 22 -15.30 -34.26 12.07
CA ALA A 22 -15.35 -33.47 13.30
C ALA A 22 -14.05 -32.69 13.63
N ASN A 23 -13.14 -32.55 12.66
CA ASN A 23 -11.83 -31.91 12.77
C ASN A 23 -11.80 -30.55 12.07
N THR A 24 -12.84 -29.73 12.20
CA THR A 24 -12.69 -28.29 11.94
C THR A 24 -11.84 -27.68 13.06
N PHE A 25 -10.89 -26.82 12.70
CA PHE A 25 -10.06 -26.11 13.67
C PHE A 25 -10.96 -25.38 14.68
N ARG A 26 -10.79 -25.64 15.99
CA ARG A 26 -11.69 -25.13 17.04
C ARG A 26 -11.89 -23.61 16.99
N LEU A 27 -10.88 -22.86 16.54
CA LEU A 27 -10.93 -21.41 16.42
C LEU A 27 -12.06 -20.92 15.49
N TYR A 28 -12.35 -21.64 14.41
CA TYR A 28 -13.38 -21.27 13.43
C TYR A 28 -14.80 -21.65 13.86
N ASN A 29 -14.95 -22.38 14.98
CA ASN A 29 -16.26 -22.80 15.50
C ASN A 29 -16.89 -21.76 16.45
N HIS A 30 -16.19 -20.65 16.74
CA HIS A 30 -16.67 -19.58 17.61
C HIS A 30 -16.95 -18.30 16.81
N PRO A 31 -18.10 -18.24 16.10
CA PRO A 31 -18.45 -17.09 15.28
C PRO A 31 -18.57 -15.79 16.08
N ALA A 32 -18.82 -15.92 17.38
CA ALA A 32 -18.93 -14.81 18.32
C ALA A 32 -17.63 -14.01 18.50
N ILE A 33 -16.46 -14.53 18.10
CA ILE A 33 -15.18 -13.83 18.34
C ILE A 33 -14.76 -12.97 17.13
N GLY A 34 -15.08 -13.39 15.90
CA GLY A 34 -14.61 -12.73 14.68
C GLY A 34 -15.07 -11.27 14.57
N ILE A 35 -16.38 -11.02 14.70
CA ILE A 35 -16.94 -9.67 14.59
C ILE A 35 -16.44 -8.74 15.71
N PRO A 36 -16.45 -9.13 17.01
CA PRO A 36 -15.87 -8.28 18.05
C PRO A 36 -14.39 -7.95 17.83
N LEU A 37 -13.61 -8.87 17.26
CA LEU A 37 -12.20 -8.62 16.96
C LEU A 37 -12.03 -7.58 15.85
N VAL A 38 -12.86 -7.62 14.80
CA VAL A 38 -12.94 -6.58 13.77
C VAL A 38 -13.29 -5.23 14.38
N VAL A 39 -14.37 -5.17 15.16
CA VAL A 39 -14.82 -3.92 15.81
C VAL A 39 -13.71 -3.35 16.69
N PHE A 40 -13.06 -4.18 17.50
CA PHE A 40 -11.98 -3.73 18.38
C PHE A 40 -10.75 -3.25 17.60
N GLY A 41 -10.37 -3.94 16.52
CA GLY A 41 -9.29 -3.49 15.64
C GLY A 41 -9.59 -2.13 14.98
N VAL A 42 -10.82 -1.93 14.51
CA VAL A 42 -11.27 -0.62 13.96
C VAL A 42 -11.26 0.46 15.05
N LEU A 43 -11.71 0.14 16.27
CA LEU A 43 -11.66 1.09 17.39
C LEU A 43 -10.23 1.49 17.75
N ILE A 44 -9.27 0.56 17.72
CA ILE A 44 -7.84 0.89 17.89
C ILE A 44 -7.41 1.91 16.82
N LEU A 45 -7.75 1.68 15.55
CA LEU A 45 -7.38 2.58 14.45
C LEU A 45 -7.96 3.98 14.62
N ILE A 46 -9.25 4.08 14.98
CA ILE A 46 -9.93 5.36 15.23
C ILE A 46 -9.29 6.09 16.42
N ILE A 47 -9.15 5.42 17.56
CA ILE A 47 -8.57 6.03 18.77
C ILE A 47 -7.12 6.46 18.49
N ASN A 48 -6.34 5.62 17.81
CA ASN A 48 -4.96 5.94 17.45
C ASN A 48 -4.90 7.18 16.54
N GLY A 49 -5.77 7.28 15.54
CA GLY A 49 -5.85 8.45 14.66
C GLY A 49 -6.24 9.73 15.40
N ILE A 50 -7.17 9.67 16.36
CA ILE A 50 -7.54 10.83 17.20
C ILE A 50 -6.37 11.28 18.08
N LEU A 51 -5.68 10.32 18.72
CA LEU A 51 -4.53 10.62 19.58
C LEU A 51 -3.37 11.21 18.77
N GLU A 52 -3.11 10.65 17.58
CA GLU A 52 -2.10 11.14 16.65
C GLU A 52 -2.39 12.58 16.21
N ALA A 53 -3.62 12.86 15.76
CA ALA A 53 -4.03 14.19 15.33
C ALA A 53 -3.87 15.24 16.45
N ARG A 54 -4.26 14.89 17.69
CA ARG A 54 -4.06 15.77 18.86
C ARG A 54 -2.59 16.02 19.16
N ASN A 55 -1.75 14.99 19.05
CA ASN A 55 -0.32 15.12 19.27
C ASN A 55 0.36 15.99 18.20
N GLN A 56 -0.17 15.98 16.98
CA GLN A 56 0.34 16.77 15.85
C GLN A 56 -0.06 18.25 15.93
N GLN A 57 -1.25 18.58 16.42
CA GLN A 57 -1.73 19.96 16.55
C GLN A 57 -0.85 20.86 17.41
N SER A 58 -0.06 20.30 18.32
CA SER A 58 0.86 21.08 19.17
C SER A 58 2.30 21.14 18.65
N GLN A 59 2.59 20.55 17.49
CA GLN A 59 3.95 20.52 16.95
C GLN A 59 4.22 21.77 16.10
N PRO A 60 5.41 22.39 16.23
CA PRO A 60 5.77 23.52 15.40
C PRO A 60 5.88 23.07 13.94
N TRP A 61 5.43 23.92 13.02
CA TRP A 61 5.56 23.73 11.57
C TRP A 61 4.92 22.44 11.03
N ILE A 62 3.94 21.88 11.75
CA ILE A 62 3.19 20.71 11.31
C ILE A 62 2.39 20.95 10.02
N ASP A 63 1.96 22.20 9.83
CA ASP A 63 1.20 22.68 8.67
C ASP A 63 2.07 23.43 7.66
N ALA A 64 3.39 23.36 7.83
CA ALA A 64 4.32 23.95 6.90
C ALA A 64 4.22 23.25 5.54
N VAL A 65 4.09 24.08 4.51
CA VAL A 65 3.99 23.67 3.12
C VAL A 65 4.98 24.47 2.31
N TRP A 66 5.69 23.78 1.42
CA TRP A 66 6.65 24.41 0.52
C TRP A 66 6.31 24.08 -0.93
N SER A 67 6.18 25.12 -1.75
CA SER A 67 6.09 25.02 -3.20
C SER A 67 7.45 25.29 -3.84
N PRO A 68 8.08 24.31 -4.51
CA PRO A 68 9.16 24.59 -5.45
C PRO A 68 8.60 25.28 -6.70
N ASP A 69 9.34 26.21 -7.27
CA ASP A 69 9.13 26.80 -8.60
C ASP A 69 7.79 27.51 -8.83
N GLY A 70 7.41 28.43 -7.94
CA GLY A 70 6.16 29.19 -8.02
C GLY A 70 6.24 30.65 -7.57
N GLU A 71 5.19 31.41 -7.85
CA GLU A 71 4.97 32.74 -7.27
C GLU A 71 4.59 32.61 -5.78
N ALA A 72 4.85 33.67 -5.00
CA ALA A 72 4.43 33.72 -3.61
C ALA A 72 2.91 33.62 -3.55
N ILE A 73 2.41 32.53 -2.96
CA ILE A 73 0.97 32.28 -2.86
C ILE A 73 0.35 33.16 -1.76
N TRP A 74 1.11 33.44 -0.70
CA TRP A 74 0.66 34.21 0.46
C TRP A 74 1.68 35.27 0.89
N ASP A 75 1.19 36.32 1.54
CA ASP A 75 1.98 37.49 1.97
C ASP A 75 3.04 37.18 3.05
N ASP A 76 2.80 36.15 3.87
CA ASP A 76 3.67 35.72 4.97
C ASP A 76 4.51 34.48 4.62
N THR A 77 4.93 34.38 3.36
CA THR A 77 5.81 33.30 2.89
C THR A 77 7.27 33.66 3.06
N ILE A 78 8.08 32.64 3.36
CA ILE A 78 9.54 32.73 3.41
C ILE A 78 10.05 32.31 2.04
N LEU A 79 10.90 33.15 1.43
CA LEU A 79 11.59 32.78 0.19
C LEU A 79 12.54 31.61 0.48
N VAL A 80 12.38 30.54 -0.28
CA VAL A 80 13.21 29.34 -0.18
C VAL A 80 13.95 29.14 -1.49
N ARG A 81 15.26 28.94 -1.39
CA ARG A 81 16.08 28.48 -2.51
C ARG A 81 16.52 27.07 -2.22
N SER A 82 16.43 26.18 -3.20
CA SER A 82 16.84 24.80 -2.97
C SER A 82 17.60 24.21 -4.12
N ARG A 83 18.47 23.25 -3.80
CA ARG A 83 19.26 22.52 -4.77
C ARG A 83 19.35 21.06 -4.35
N SER A 84 19.28 20.15 -5.32
CA SER A 84 19.44 18.72 -5.06
C SER A 84 20.88 18.42 -4.65
N VAL A 85 21.07 17.59 -3.62
CA VAL A 85 22.38 17.07 -3.22
C VAL A 85 22.91 16.20 -4.37
N PRO A 86 24.16 16.41 -4.85
CA PRO A 86 24.69 15.65 -5.97
C PRO A 86 24.64 14.13 -5.75
N LEU A 87 24.32 13.37 -6.81
CA LEU A 87 24.21 11.90 -6.76
C LEU A 87 25.52 11.21 -6.31
N ASP A 88 26.66 11.91 -6.46
CA ASP A 88 27.99 11.45 -6.07
C ASP A 88 28.10 11.20 -4.56
N ASN A 89 27.26 11.86 -3.76
CA ASN A 89 27.13 11.61 -2.32
C ASN A 89 26.40 10.29 -2.00
N PHE A 90 25.82 9.61 -2.99
CA PHE A 90 25.10 8.34 -2.84
C PHE A 90 25.77 7.24 -3.68
N PRO A 91 26.99 6.80 -3.33
CA PRO A 91 27.82 5.95 -4.20
C PRO A 91 27.17 4.61 -4.55
N ILE A 92 26.42 4.01 -3.61
CA ILE A 92 25.69 2.76 -3.84
C ILE A 92 24.60 2.95 -4.89
N LEU A 93 23.84 4.06 -4.78
CA LEU A 93 22.75 4.39 -5.68
C LEU A 93 23.27 4.74 -7.08
N LYS A 94 24.29 5.61 -7.14
CA LYS A 94 24.97 5.98 -8.39
C LYS A 94 25.48 4.76 -9.13
N ARG A 95 26.16 3.85 -8.42
CA ARG A 95 26.66 2.60 -9.00
C ARG A 95 25.54 1.73 -9.52
N GLU A 96 24.49 1.50 -8.73
CA GLU A 96 23.38 0.62 -9.13
C GLU A 96 22.63 1.16 -10.37
N ILE A 97 22.43 2.48 -10.45
CA ILE A 97 21.81 3.12 -11.61
C ILE A 97 22.72 3.02 -12.83
N SER A 98 24.01 3.32 -12.68
CA SER A 98 24.99 3.28 -13.77
C SER A 98 25.15 1.85 -14.31
N ASP A 99 25.33 0.86 -13.42
CA ASP A 99 25.46 -0.55 -13.75
C ASP A 99 24.22 -1.08 -14.51
N ARG A 100 23.02 -0.55 -14.22
CA ARG A 100 21.79 -0.92 -14.92
C ARG A 100 21.70 -0.25 -16.28
N ARG A 101 21.97 1.06 -16.38
CA ARG A 101 21.99 1.81 -17.64
C ARG A 101 22.95 1.19 -18.65
N GLU A 102 24.11 0.71 -18.21
CA GLU A 102 25.08 0.04 -19.08
C GLU A 102 24.62 -1.33 -19.59
N LYS A 103 23.74 -2.03 -18.86
CA LYS A 103 23.29 -3.40 -19.19
C LYS A 103 22.07 -3.44 -20.12
N VAL A 104 21.33 -2.33 -20.23
CA VAL A 104 20.10 -2.27 -21.02
C VAL A 104 20.32 -1.46 -22.30
N ASN A 105 19.61 -1.79 -23.37
CA ASN A 105 19.66 -1.03 -24.63
C ASN A 105 18.27 -0.91 -25.29
N GLY A 106 18.15 0.04 -26.22
CA GLY A 106 16.92 0.30 -26.95
C GLY A 106 15.72 0.50 -26.01
N LYS A 107 14.68 -0.32 -26.20
CA LYS A 107 13.41 -0.22 -25.44
C LYS A 107 13.58 -0.49 -23.94
N GLU A 108 14.51 -1.37 -23.55
CA GLU A 108 14.75 -1.65 -22.13
C GLU A 108 15.38 -0.44 -21.41
N ALA A 109 16.21 0.32 -22.12
CA ALA A 109 16.77 1.57 -21.60
C ALA A 109 15.68 2.63 -21.40
N GLU A 110 14.78 2.81 -22.37
CA GLU A 110 13.63 3.71 -22.23
C GLU A 110 12.74 3.36 -21.03
N GLN A 111 12.50 2.06 -20.82
CA GLN A 111 11.73 1.58 -19.67
C GLN A 111 12.45 1.82 -18.33
N LEU A 112 13.77 1.66 -18.31
CA LEU A 112 14.58 1.95 -17.13
C LEU A 112 14.55 3.45 -16.80
N GLU A 113 14.71 4.33 -17.78
CA GLU A 113 14.64 5.79 -17.56
C GLU A 113 13.26 6.21 -17.07
N ALA A 114 12.19 5.69 -17.68
CA ALA A 114 10.83 5.94 -17.21
C ALA A 114 10.66 5.48 -15.76
N LEU A 115 11.16 4.28 -15.40
CA LEU A 115 11.11 3.80 -14.03
C LEU A 115 11.89 4.70 -13.06
N ILE A 116 13.09 5.15 -13.45
CA ILE A 116 13.92 6.06 -12.65
C ILE A 116 13.18 7.38 -12.40
N THR A 117 12.62 7.98 -13.45
CA THR A 117 11.83 9.21 -13.37
C THR A 117 10.59 9.02 -12.48
N ASN A 118 9.81 7.97 -12.71
CA ASN A 118 8.53 7.75 -12.05
C ASN A 118 8.67 7.37 -10.57
N THR A 119 9.72 6.61 -10.22
CA THR A 119 10.03 6.30 -8.82
C THR A 119 10.63 7.50 -8.09
N GLY A 120 11.21 8.44 -8.84
CA GLY A 120 12.02 9.52 -8.29
C GLY A 120 13.28 9.00 -7.59
N ILE A 121 13.81 7.85 -8.01
CA ILE A 121 14.98 7.25 -7.36
C ILE A 121 16.22 8.16 -7.45
N GLU A 122 16.33 8.96 -8.52
CA GLU A 122 17.36 9.98 -8.70
C GLU A 122 17.05 11.32 -8.03
N LYS A 123 15.81 11.53 -7.56
CA LYS A 123 15.48 12.70 -6.74
C LYS A 123 16.16 12.49 -5.38
N THR A 124 17.37 13.02 -5.27
CA THR A 124 18.16 13.03 -4.04
C THR A 124 17.56 13.99 -3.02
N GLU A 125 18.10 13.93 -1.80
CA GLU A 125 17.80 14.93 -0.78
C GLU A 125 18.15 16.34 -1.28
N ARG A 126 17.53 17.38 -0.72
CA ARG A 126 17.73 18.77 -1.15
C ARG A 126 18.35 19.59 -0.04
N VAL A 127 19.24 20.50 -0.38
CA VAL A 127 19.63 21.59 0.51
C VAL A 127 18.66 22.74 0.29
N VAL A 128 18.07 23.22 1.37
CA VAL A 128 17.10 24.31 1.43
C VAL A 128 17.76 25.48 2.14
N PHE A 129 18.04 26.53 1.38
CA PHE A 129 18.61 27.78 1.81
C PHE A 129 17.50 28.81 2.06
N MET A 130 17.39 29.28 3.30
CA MET A 130 16.31 30.18 3.72
C MET A 130 16.67 31.02 4.95
N ASP A 131 16.09 32.22 5.02
CA ASP A 131 16.19 33.10 6.18
C ASP A 131 15.13 32.73 7.21
N VAL A 132 15.54 32.05 8.28
CA VAL A 132 14.68 31.67 9.38
C VAL A 132 15.33 32.11 10.69
N PRO A 133 14.59 32.81 11.58
CA PRO A 133 15.12 33.23 12.87
C PRO A 133 15.70 32.04 13.67
N PRO A 134 16.87 32.19 14.31
CA PRO A 134 17.50 31.10 15.06
C PRO A 134 16.63 30.51 16.17
N ASP A 135 15.83 31.34 16.83
CA ASP A 135 14.89 30.91 17.89
C ASP A 135 13.73 30.08 17.34
N GLU A 136 13.27 30.37 16.13
CA GLU A 136 12.31 29.51 15.44
C GLU A 136 12.93 28.16 15.08
N LEU A 137 14.13 28.16 14.47
CA LEU A 137 14.84 26.93 14.12
C LEU A 137 15.14 26.05 15.34
N ASP A 138 15.54 26.64 16.47
CA ASP A 138 15.86 25.91 17.71
C ASP A 138 14.66 25.08 18.18
N SER A 139 13.45 25.65 18.06
CA SER A 139 12.20 24.98 18.43
C SER A 139 11.88 23.74 17.58
N LEU A 140 12.50 23.63 16.40
CA LEU A 140 12.29 22.52 15.45
C LEU A 140 13.26 21.36 15.68
N ILE A 141 14.35 21.56 16.43
CA ILE A 141 15.42 20.57 16.59
C ILE A 141 15.04 19.52 17.62
N VAL A 142 15.23 18.24 17.28
CA VAL A 142 15.07 17.12 18.22
C VAL A 142 16.41 16.64 18.79
N SER A 143 17.51 16.82 18.06
CA SER A 143 18.85 16.47 18.50
C SER A 143 19.93 17.31 17.82
N GLY A 144 21.05 17.53 18.52
CA GLY A 144 22.19 18.31 18.03
C GLY A 144 22.14 19.77 18.46
N ARG A 145 22.61 20.66 17.59
CA ARG A 145 22.63 22.12 17.81
C ARG A 145 22.26 22.87 16.52
N LEU A 146 22.06 24.19 16.64
CA LEU A 146 21.93 25.08 15.49
C LEU A 146 23.24 25.15 14.68
N PRO A 147 23.15 25.30 13.34
CA PRO A 147 24.28 25.65 12.49
C PRO A 147 24.89 26.99 12.88
N GLU A 148 26.22 27.08 12.86
CA GLU A 148 26.95 28.34 13.03
C GLU A 148 26.83 29.19 11.74
N PRO A 149 26.40 30.47 11.83
CA PRO A 149 26.21 31.30 10.64
C PRO A 149 27.49 31.46 9.81
N GLY A 150 27.44 31.02 8.55
CA GLY A 150 28.56 31.11 7.60
C GLY A 150 29.48 29.89 7.59
N ASP A 151 29.32 28.95 8.51
CA ASP A 151 29.98 27.65 8.45
C ASP A 151 29.15 26.66 7.62
N PRO A 152 29.77 25.66 6.97
CA PRO A 152 29.07 24.71 6.11
C PRO A 152 28.35 23.67 6.98
N GLU A 153 27.37 24.12 7.74
CA GLU A 153 26.61 23.32 8.70
C GLU A 153 25.13 23.36 8.35
N VAL A 154 24.45 22.22 8.49
CA VAL A 154 23.03 22.08 8.15
C VAL A 154 22.25 21.33 9.21
N LEU A 155 20.93 21.54 9.22
CA LEU A 155 19.98 20.72 9.96
C LEU A 155 19.36 19.69 9.03
N ALA A 156 19.44 18.41 9.38
CA ALA A 156 18.88 17.34 8.59
C ALA A 156 17.42 17.04 8.95
N GLY A 157 16.59 16.78 7.95
CA GLY A 157 15.30 16.13 8.12
C GLY A 157 15.41 14.74 8.74
N VAL A 158 14.30 14.23 9.27
CA VAL A 158 14.24 12.92 9.92
C VAL A 158 14.67 11.76 9.01
N PHE A 159 14.49 11.88 7.70
CA PHE A 159 14.82 10.86 6.72
C PHE A 159 15.98 11.26 5.77
N ALA A 160 16.65 12.39 6.03
CA ALA A 160 17.89 12.72 5.34
C ALA A 160 18.99 11.74 5.78
N ARG A 161 19.64 11.11 4.79
CA ARG A 161 20.43 9.88 4.97
C ARG A 161 21.89 10.13 5.30
N LEU A 162 22.42 11.27 4.88
CA LEU A 162 23.84 11.59 5.04
C LEU A 162 24.05 12.42 6.31
N ASP A 163 25.15 12.17 7.00
CA ASP A 163 25.64 12.99 8.12
C ASP A 163 26.63 14.08 7.64
N SER A 164 27.12 13.96 6.40
CA SER A 164 27.85 15.01 5.68
C SER A 164 27.72 14.77 4.17
N PHE A 165 27.88 15.82 3.38
CA PHE A 165 27.84 15.73 1.92
C PHE A 165 28.65 16.85 1.26
N GLU A 166 29.11 16.62 0.03
CA GLU A 166 29.84 17.59 -0.77
C GLU A 166 28.94 18.23 -1.82
N MET A 167 29.02 19.56 -1.95
CA MET A 167 28.36 20.35 -2.99
C MET A 167 29.29 21.50 -3.38
N ASP A 168 29.66 21.57 -4.66
CA ASP A 168 30.61 22.55 -5.21
C ASP A 168 31.89 22.72 -4.37
N GLU A 169 32.62 21.63 -4.15
CA GLU A 169 33.88 21.59 -3.37
C GLU A 169 33.73 21.97 -1.89
N THR A 170 32.49 22.22 -1.42
CA THR A 170 32.17 22.52 -0.03
C THR A 170 31.58 21.29 0.64
N THR A 171 32.18 20.85 1.75
CA THR A 171 31.64 19.76 2.56
C THR A 171 30.74 20.33 3.65
N PHE A 172 29.45 19.99 3.60
CA PHE A 172 28.47 20.34 4.61
C PHE A 172 28.38 19.25 5.68
N GLU A 173 28.38 19.65 6.95
CA GLU A 173 28.21 18.77 8.11
C GLU A 173 26.80 18.90 8.70
N VAL A 174 26.19 17.76 9.04
CA VAL A 174 24.90 17.72 9.75
C VAL A 174 25.14 17.87 11.24
N VAL A 175 24.81 19.05 11.77
CA VAL A 175 25.03 19.38 13.20
C VAL A 175 23.79 19.21 14.08
N GLY A 176 22.63 19.00 13.46
CA GLY A 176 21.38 18.74 14.14
C GLY A 176 20.35 18.05 13.27
N ARG A 177 19.31 17.50 13.90
CA ARG A 177 18.19 16.86 13.21
C ARG A 177 16.87 17.48 13.64
N LEU A 178 15.99 17.65 12.66
CA LEU A 178 14.65 18.21 12.84
C LEU A 178 13.72 17.17 13.47
N SER A 179 12.73 17.66 14.21
CA SER A 179 11.59 16.86 14.66
C SER A 179 10.87 16.25 13.46
N PRO A 180 10.39 14.99 13.55
CA PRO A 180 9.60 14.37 12.50
C PRO A 180 8.30 15.13 12.17
N ALA A 181 7.88 16.06 13.03
CA ALA A 181 6.70 16.88 12.83
C ALA A 181 6.93 18.07 11.88
N VAL A 182 8.19 18.42 11.59
CA VAL A 182 8.55 19.56 10.73
C VAL A 182 8.26 19.20 9.28
N SER A 183 7.07 19.59 8.83
CA SER A 183 6.53 19.20 7.54
C SER A 183 7.32 19.81 6.38
N GLY A 184 7.45 19.07 5.28
CA GLY A 184 8.12 19.54 4.05
C GLY A 184 9.63 19.31 4.01
N PHE A 185 10.25 19.04 5.16
CA PHE A 185 11.72 18.92 5.26
C PHE A 185 12.22 17.50 5.54
N HIS A 186 11.38 16.47 5.43
CA HIS A 186 11.72 15.10 5.83
C HIS A 186 12.97 14.53 5.14
N PHE A 187 13.18 14.86 3.87
CA PHE A 187 14.33 14.45 3.05
C PHE A 187 15.16 15.67 2.62
N ALA A 188 15.23 16.69 3.46
CA ALA A 188 15.94 17.92 3.15
C ALA A 188 16.98 18.27 4.23
N TYR A 189 17.90 19.15 3.85
CA TYR A 189 18.89 19.77 4.72
C TYR A 189 18.60 21.26 4.76
N ILE A 190 18.34 21.82 5.93
CA ILE A 190 18.14 23.26 6.10
C ILE A 190 19.51 23.92 6.30
N LEU A 191 19.83 24.87 5.42
CA LEU A 191 20.98 25.76 5.50
C LEU A 191 20.46 27.18 5.81
N PRO A 192 20.70 27.73 7.01
CA PRO A 192 20.30 29.10 7.32
C PRO A 192 20.97 30.10 6.36
N GLU A 193 20.24 31.16 6.01
CA GLU A 193 20.75 32.18 5.09
C GLU A 193 22.04 32.83 5.60
N SER A 194 23.05 32.89 4.74
CA SER A 194 24.32 33.55 5.01
C SER A 194 24.99 33.99 3.71
N THR A 195 25.63 35.17 3.75
CA THR A 195 26.37 35.72 2.60
C THR A 195 27.46 34.78 2.06
N SER A 196 27.98 33.86 2.89
CA SER A 196 29.00 32.88 2.48
C SER A 196 28.50 31.90 1.41
N PHE A 197 27.20 31.58 1.40
CA PHE A 197 26.63 30.54 0.53
C PHE A 197 25.73 31.10 -0.58
N GLU A 198 25.54 32.41 -0.64
CA GLU A 198 24.69 33.10 -1.64
C GLU A 198 25.03 32.72 -3.09
N SER A 199 26.33 32.56 -3.38
CA SER A 199 26.81 32.16 -4.71
C SER A 199 26.41 30.75 -5.13
N LEU A 200 26.13 29.85 -4.17
CA LEU A 200 25.66 28.48 -4.44
C LEU A 200 24.17 28.45 -4.83
N PHE A 201 23.41 29.52 -4.54
CA PHE A 201 21.96 29.57 -4.67
C PHE A 201 21.43 30.76 -5.49
N SER A 202 22.29 31.56 -6.13
CA SER A 202 21.86 32.76 -6.87
C SER A 202 21.48 32.49 -8.33
N GLU A 203 22.30 31.78 -9.12
CA GLU A 203 22.04 31.58 -10.56
C GLU A 203 22.64 30.27 -11.13
N GLN A 204 22.86 29.26 -10.28
CA GLN A 204 23.43 27.99 -10.73
C GLN A 204 22.38 27.03 -11.32
N GLU A 205 22.85 26.14 -12.20
CA GLU A 205 22.02 25.06 -12.75
C GLU A 205 21.47 24.17 -11.62
N GLY A 206 20.16 23.94 -11.64
CA GLY A 206 19.46 23.10 -10.66
C GLY A 206 19.02 23.80 -9.38
N VAL A 207 19.25 25.12 -9.24
CA VAL A 207 18.63 25.91 -8.18
C VAL A 207 17.16 26.17 -8.51
N THR A 208 16.28 25.83 -7.58
CA THR A 208 14.84 26.12 -7.66
C THR A 208 14.48 27.20 -6.66
N HIS A 209 13.59 28.12 -7.04
CA HIS A 209 13.09 29.18 -6.17
C HIS A 209 11.67 28.85 -5.77
N GLY A 210 11.34 28.97 -4.50
CA GLY A 210 10.05 28.59 -3.98
C GLY A 210 9.68 29.38 -2.73
N TRP A 211 8.55 29.01 -2.15
CA TRP A 211 7.97 29.72 -1.02
C TRP A 211 7.52 28.73 0.05
N LEU A 212 7.93 28.98 1.29
CA LEU A 212 7.51 28.24 2.47
C LEU A 212 6.43 29.02 3.19
N ALA A 213 5.28 28.38 3.41
CA ALA A 213 4.22 28.89 4.27
C ALA A 213 4.12 28.01 5.51
N ILE A 214 4.47 28.55 6.68
CA ILE A 214 4.47 27.81 7.95
C ILE A 214 3.07 27.28 8.31
N SER A 215 2.02 28.02 7.92
CA SER A 215 0.61 27.66 8.11
C SER A 215 -0.10 27.27 6.80
N GLY A 216 0.65 26.85 5.78
CA GLY A 216 0.14 26.63 4.43
C GLY A 216 -0.91 25.53 4.31
N ARG A 217 -0.83 24.45 5.09
CA ARG A 217 -1.75 23.31 4.95
C ARG A 217 -3.20 23.68 5.28
N ASP A 218 -3.42 24.49 6.30
CA ASP A 218 -4.77 24.92 6.66
C ASP A 218 -5.37 25.85 5.61
N ARG A 219 -4.54 26.74 5.02
CA ARG A 219 -4.97 27.62 3.93
C ARG A 219 -5.30 26.88 2.64
N LEU A 220 -4.51 25.86 2.29
CA LEU A 220 -4.81 25.00 1.14
C LEU A 220 -6.17 24.30 1.25
N LYS A 221 -6.70 24.07 2.46
CA LYS A 221 -8.06 23.50 2.62
C LYS A 221 -9.15 24.52 2.29
N GLU A 222 -8.90 25.79 2.57
CA GLU A 222 -9.88 26.88 2.39
C GLU A 222 -9.93 27.39 0.95
N GLU A 223 -8.79 27.38 0.25
CA GLU A 223 -8.66 27.96 -1.08
C GLU A 223 -8.72 26.90 -2.20
N THR A 224 -9.93 26.64 -2.69
CA THR A 224 -10.19 25.63 -3.74
C THR A 224 -9.49 25.96 -5.07
N ALA A 225 -9.27 27.24 -5.36
CA ALA A 225 -8.60 27.69 -6.59
C ALA A 225 -7.11 27.32 -6.63
N ILE A 226 -6.43 27.24 -5.49
CA ILE A 226 -5.00 26.89 -5.43
C ILE A 226 -4.80 25.40 -5.75
N LYS A 227 -5.75 24.54 -5.35
CA LYS A 227 -5.72 23.10 -5.66
C LYS A 227 -5.82 22.80 -7.16
N GLU A 228 -6.41 23.70 -7.94
CA GLU A 228 -6.50 23.53 -9.40
C GLU A 228 -5.26 24.04 -10.13
N LEU A 229 -4.48 24.93 -9.50
CA LEU A 229 -3.29 25.55 -10.07
C LEU A 229 -2.02 24.73 -9.84
N MET A 230 -2.01 23.86 -8.83
CA MET A 230 -0.83 23.10 -8.42
C MET A 230 -1.10 21.60 -8.51
N ASP A 231 -0.17 20.86 -9.12
CA ASP A 231 -0.16 19.40 -8.94
C ASP A 231 0.15 19.12 -7.46
N GLU A 232 -0.73 18.39 -6.76
CA GLU A 232 -0.52 18.00 -5.36
C GLU A 232 0.83 17.29 -5.15
N GLN A 233 1.41 16.73 -6.22
CA GLN A 233 2.72 16.08 -6.20
C GLN A 233 3.90 17.05 -6.06
N ASP A 234 3.73 18.31 -6.46
CA ASP A 234 4.79 19.32 -6.40
C ASP A 234 4.80 20.03 -5.03
N ILE A 235 3.71 19.95 -4.27
CA ILE A 235 3.61 20.54 -2.94
C ILE A 235 4.29 19.65 -1.89
N LEU A 236 5.43 20.11 -1.40
CA LEU A 236 6.13 19.46 -0.29
C LEU A 236 5.46 19.82 1.04
N GLY A 237 5.46 18.87 1.97
CA GLY A 237 4.86 19.08 3.30
C GLY A 237 3.37 18.75 3.38
N MET A 238 2.84 17.98 2.43
CA MET A 238 1.49 17.41 2.56
C MET A 238 1.46 16.12 3.40
N ARG A 239 2.63 15.51 3.67
CA ARG A 239 2.76 14.27 4.45
C ARG A 239 3.67 14.52 5.64
N VAL A 240 3.22 14.23 6.85
CA VAL A 240 4.06 14.26 8.06
C VAL A 240 4.33 12.81 8.47
N PRO A 241 5.56 12.41 8.83
CA PRO A 241 5.84 11.14 9.44
C PRO A 241 5.01 10.90 10.70
N THR A 242 4.49 9.69 10.85
CA THR A 242 3.92 9.26 12.11
C THR A 242 5.03 8.82 13.08
N THR A 243 4.70 8.71 14.36
CA THR A 243 5.62 8.12 15.34
C THR A 243 5.56 6.58 15.28
N SER A 244 6.65 5.90 15.61
CA SER A 244 6.68 4.43 15.62
C SER A 244 5.60 3.82 16.52
N ARG A 245 5.23 4.51 17.62
CA ARG A 245 4.14 4.08 18.50
C ARG A 245 2.80 4.05 17.77
N HIS A 246 2.46 5.10 17.03
CA HIS A 246 1.23 5.16 16.25
C HIS A 246 1.26 4.17 15.08
N ALA A 247 2.41 4.02 14.42
CA ALA A 247 2.59 3.03 13.36
C ALA A 247 2.30 1.60 13.85
N TYR A 248 2.90 1.18 14.97
CA TYR A 248 2.69 -0.15 15.53
C TYR A 248 1.27 -0.37 16.07
N ALA A 249 0.66 0.65 16.67
CA ALA A 249 -0.74 0.58 17.07
C ALA A 249 -1.66 0.38 15.85
N SER A 250 -1.38 1.05 14.73
CA SER A 250 -2.13 0.86 13.48
C SER A 250 -1.94 -0.53 12.89
N ILE A 251 -0.72 -1.07 12.88
CA ILE A 251 -0.47 -2.45 12.45
C ILE A 251 -1.24 -3.43 13.34
N LEU A 252 -1.22 -3.25 14.66
CA LEU A 252 -1.97 -4.10 15.58
C LEU A 252 -3.48 -4.05 15.30
N GLY A 253 -4.04 -2.85 15.11
CA GLY A 253 -5.44 -2.67 14.74
C GLY A 253 -5.80 -3.42 13.46
N LEU A 254 -4.98 -3.27 12.40
CA LEU A 254 -5.15 -3.98 11.13
C LEU A 254 -5.02 -5.51 11.28
N MET A 255 -4.08 -6.00 12.08
CA MET A 255 -3.94 -7.44 12.36
C MET A 255 -5.19 -8.00 13.03
N MET A 256 -5.78 -7.27 13.97
CA MET A 256 -7.02 -7.68 14.64
C MET A 256 -8.21 -7.70 13.66
N VAL A 257 -8.31 -6.69 12.78
CA VAL A 257 -9.32 -6.68 11.70
C VAL A 257 -9.14 -7.87 10.75
N ALA A 258 -7.91 -8.13 10.31
CA ALA A 258 -7.62 -9.24 9.40
C ALA A 258 -7.95 -10.62 10.03
N VAL A 259 -7.49 -10.87 11.25
CA VAL A 259 -7.78 -12.12 11.98
C VAL A 259 -9.29 -12.26 12.25
N GLY A 260 -9.94 -11.18 12.67
CA GLY A 260 -11.37 -11.18 12.96
C GLY A 260 -12.20 -11.41 11.71
N GLY A 261 -11.82 -10.77 10.61
CA GLY A 261 -12.43 -10.94 9.31
C GLY A 261 -12.25 -12.34 8.75
N ALA A 262 -11.06 -12.93 8.86
CA ALA A 262 -10.83 -14.33 8.48
C ALA A 262 -11.77 -15.29 9.25
N ILE A 263 -11.91 -15.12 10.57
CA ILE A 263 -12.83 -15.92 11.39
C ILE A 263 -14.29 -15.71 10.97
N ALA A 264 -14.69 -14.47 10.70
CA ALA A 264 -16.03 -14.12 10.24
C ALA A 264 -16.33 -14.74 8.86
N HIS A 265 -15.39 -14.70 7.91
CA HIS A 265 -15.53 -15.36 6.61
C HIS A 265 -15.69 -16.87 6.75
N MET A 266 -14.89 -17.52 7.60
CA MET A 266 -15.02 -18.96 7.81
C MET A 266 -16.34 -19.34 8.46
N THR A 267 -16.90 -18.47 9.29
CA THR A 267 -18.27 -18.63 9.81
C THR A 267 -19.29 -18.58 8.67
N VAL A 268 -19.22 -17.55 7.83
CA VAL A 268 -20.12 -17.39 6.67
C VAL A 268 -20.00 -18.59 5.73
N PHE A 269 -18.79 -19.05 5.45
CA PHE A 269 -18.52 -20.24 4.64
C PHE A 269 -19.11 -21.49 5.27
N SER A 270 -18.98 -21.67 6.58
CA SER A 270 -19.59 -22.81 7.28
C SER A 270 -21.12 -22.78 7.20
N ILE A 271 -21.74 -21.60 7.25
CA ILE A 271 -23.18 -21.43 7.07
C ILE A 271 -23.58 -21.73 5.63
N LEU A 272 -22.85 -21.20 4.65
CA LEU A 272 -23.10 -21.44 3.22
C LEU A 272 -22.93 -22.90 2.85
N ALA A 273 -21.93 -23.59 3.40
CA ALA A 273 -21.66 -25.01 3.14
C ALA A 273 -22.78 -25.94 3.62
N ARG A 274 -23.55 -25.53 4.64
CA ARG A 274 -24.72 -26.27 5.15
C ARG A 274 -25.94 -26.13 4.24
N ARG A 275 -26.00 -25.09 3.41
CA ARG A 275 -27.08 -24.94 2.41
C ARG A 275 -26.77 -25.86 1.23
N SER A 276 -27.72 -26.73 0.88
CA SER A 276 -27.57 -27.63 -0.27
C SER A 276 -27.89 -26.89 -1.58
N GLY A 277 -27.07 -27.11 -2.61
CA GLY A 277 -27.52 -26.94 -4.01
C GLY A 277 -26.98 -25.77 -4.83
N GLY A 278 -25.86 -25.12 -4.49
CA GLY A 278 -25.29 -24.04 -5.30
C GLY A 278 -24.00 -24.41 -6.03
N ILE A 279 -23.63 -23.63 -7.06
CA ILE A 279 -22.27 -23.72 -7.63
C ILE A 279 -21.23 -23.28 -6.58
N ILE A 280 -21.48 -22.15 -5.91
CA ILE A 280 -20.61 -21.56 -4.86
C ILE A 280 -20.35 -22.54 -3.71
N THR A 281 -21.36 -23.34 -3.32
CA THR A 281 -21.24 -24.27 -2.19
C THR A 281 -20.17 -25.34 -2.44
N VAL A 282 -19.90 -25.68 -3.70
CA VAL A 282 -18.87 -26.66 -4.08
C VAL A 282 -17.47 -26.14 -3.73
N GLY A 283 -17.16 -24.90 -4.07
CA GLY A 283 -15.89 -24.26 -3.77
C GLY A 283 -15.72 -24.00 -2.27
N VAL A 284 -16.78 -23.52 -1.61
CA VAL A 284 -16.77 -23.31 -0.15
C VAL A 284 -16.50 -24.63 0.59
N GLN A 285 -17.18 -25.72 0.23
CA GLN A 285 -16.94 -27.04 0.83
C GLN A 285 -15.51 -27.52 0.57
N ALA A 286 -14.97 -27.31 -0.64
CA ALA A 286 -13.59 -27.68 -0.96
C ALA A 286 -12.57 -26.91 -0.11
N VAL A 287 -12.78 -25.62 0.13
CA VAL A 287 -11.95 -24.80 1.04
C VAL A 287 -12.02 -25.33 2.46
N LEU A 288 -13.23 -25.55 3.00
CA LEU A 288 -13.43 -26.03 4.38
C LEU A 288 -12.90 -27.45 4.61
N GLN A 289 -12.80 -28.27 3.56
CA GLN A 289 -12.15 -29.59 3.61
C GLN A 289 -10.61 -29.50 3.69
N GLN A 290 -10.02 -28.31 3.57
CA GLN A 290 -8.57 -28.08 3.60
C GLN A 290 -8.11 -27.19 4.76
N PRO A 291 -8.49 -27.48 6.03
CA PRO A 291 -8.25 -26.56 7.15
C PRO A 291 -6.76 -26.27 7.38
N ARG A 292 -5.89 -27.26 7.16
CA ARG A 292 -4.43 -27.08 7.30
C ARG A 292 -3.84 -26.19 6.22
N VAL A 293 -4.28 -26.36 4.97
CA VAL A 293 -3.82 -25.51 3.85
C VAL A 293 -4.33 -24.10 4.06
N LEU A 294 -5.61 -23.95 4.40
CA LEU A 294 -6.23 -22.67 4.68
C LEU A 294 -5.50 -21.92 5.80
N LEU A 295 -5.26 -22.55 6.95
CA LEU A 295 -4.50 -21.95 8.05
C LEU A 295 -3.08 -21.58 7.63
N GLY A 296 -2.40 -22.47 6.90
CA GLY A 296 -1.07 -22.20 6.36
C GLY A 296 -1.06 -20.98 5.45
N MET A 297 -2.07 -20.85 4.57
CA MET A 297 -2.22 -19.69 3.68
C MET A 297 -2.45 -18.41 4.47
N HIS A 298 -3.31 -18.42 5.49
CA HIS A 298 -3.50 -17.24 6.35
C HIS A 298 -2.20 -16.82 7.03
N VAL A 299 -1.49 -17.76 7.67
CA VAL A 299 -0.25 -17.46 8.38
C VAL A 299 0.82 -16.93 7.44
N VAL A 300 1.02 -17.57 6.29
CA VAL A 300 2.05 -17.16 5.32
C VAL A 300 1.69 -15.83 4.67
N MET A 301 0.45 -15.69 4.16
CA MET A 301 0.04 -14.49 3.42
C MET A 301 -0.08 -13.28 4.34
N PHE A 302 -0.89 -13.34 5.40
CA PHE A 302 -0.98 -12.23 6.35
C PHE A 302 0.35 -11.97 7.07
N GLY A 303 1.10 -13.02 7.42
CA GLY A 303 2.43 -12.87 8.00
C GLY A 303 3.39 -12.12 7.07
N THR A 304 3.35 -12.41 5.77
CA THR A 304 4.14 -11.68 4.76
C THR A 304 3.68 -10.23 4.64
N PHE A 305 2.37 -9.99 4.57
CA PHE A 305 1.81 -8.65 4.48
C PHE A 305 2.20 -7.78 5.68
N PHE A 306 1.93 -8.24 6.90
CA PHE A 306 2.27 -7.48 8.11
C PHE A 306 3.78 -7.43 8.36
N GLY A 307 4.52 -8.49 8.03
CA GLY A 307 5.97 -8.48 8.07
C GLY A 307 6.57 -7.41 7.16
N MET A 308 6.05 -7.27 5.94
CA MET A 308 6.51 -6.24 5.00
C MET A 308 6.06 -4.83 5.38
N MET A 309 4.91 -4.65 6.05
CA MET A 309 4.56 -3.37 6.67
C MET A 309 5.62 -2.94 7.70
N MET A 310 6.09 -3.89 8.52
CA MET A 310 7.16 -3.62 9.51
C MET A 310 8.48 -3.27 8.83
N VAL A 311 8.81 -3.94 7.71
CA VAL A 311 9.96 -3.57 6.88
C VAL A 311 9.78 -2.17 6.31
N GLY A 312 8.59 -1.80 5.83
CA GLY A 312 8.28 -0.44 5.37
C GLY A 312 8.65 0.63 6.39
N ILE A 313 8.28 0.43 7.65
CA ILE A 313 8.63 1.35 8.75
C ILE A 313 10.16 1.56 8.88
N GLN A 314 10.96 0.51 8.64
CA GLN A 314 12.42 0.58 8.73
C GLN A 314 13.09 1.19 7.49
N PHE A 315 12.38 1.22 6.35
CA PHE A 315 12.91 1.67 5.07
C PHE A 315 12.00 2.73 4.42
N PRO A 316 11.90 3.93 5.00
CA PRO A 316 10.98 4.98 4.55
C PRO A 316 11.30 5.52 3.15
N VAL A 317 12.57 5.55 2.75
CA VAL A 317 12.98 6.01 1.40
C VAL A 317 12.47 5.03 0.32
N PRO A 318 12.79 3.72 0.36
CA PRO A 318 12.19 2.79 -0.61
C PRO A 318 10.66 2.71 -0.54
N HIS A 319 10.06 2.91 0.65
CA HIS A 319 8.60 3.03 0.78
C HIS A 319 8.04 4.18 -0.04
N LEU A 320 8.65 5.37 0.06
CA LEU A 320 8.25 6.52 -0.72
C LEU A 320 8.40 6.28 -2.23
N TRP A 321 9.49 5.65 -2.67
CA TRP A 321 9.66 5.29 -4.09
C TRP A 321 8.55 4.37 -4.58
N LEU A 322 8.15 3.38 -3.78
CA LEU A 322 7.03 2.51 -4.14
C LEU A 322 5.71 3.29 -4.18
N LEU A 323 5.46 4.20 -3.24
CA LEU A 323 4.26 5.04 -3.26
C LEU A 323 4.22 5.91 -4.51
N ASN A 324 5.33 6.53 -4.91
CA ASN A 324 5.41 7.33 -6.13
C ASN A 324 5.12 6.49 -7.37
N LEU A 325 5.68 5.27 -7.43
CA LEU A 325 5.38 4.33 -8.51
C LEU A 325 3.91 3.95 -8.56
N ILE A 326 3.29 3.65 -7.41
CA ILE A 326 1.85 3.34 -7.33
C ILE A 326 1.03 4.55 -7.79
N THR A 327 1.32 5.75 -7.29
CA THR A 327 0.64 6.99 -7.70
C THR A 327 0.77 7.22 -9.20
N HIS A 328 1.96 7.00 -9.77
CA HIS A 328 2.18 7.09 -11.22
C HIS A 328 1.29 6.08 -11.97
N GLU A 329 1.26 4.81 -11.54
CA GLU A 329 0.42 3.79 -12.19
C GLU A 329 -1.07 4.13 -12.18
N PHE A 330 -1.56 4.78 -11.13
CA PHE A 330 -2.96 5.22 -11.02
C PHE A 330 -3.29 6.54 -11.73
N THR A 331 -2.29 7.33 -12.10
CA THR A 331 -2.50 8.64 -12.75
C THR A 331 -2.25 8.57 -14.25
N SER A 332 -1.20 7.87 -14.67
CA SER A 332 -0.76 7.83 -16.07
C SER A 332 -0.34 6.45 -16.57
N GLY A 333 -0.20 5.47 -15.67
CA GLY A 333 0.16 4.09 -16.04
C GLY A 333 -1.03 3.18 -16.35
N GLY A 334 -0.82 1.87 -16.18
CA GLY A 334 -1.78 0.84 -16.58
C GLY A 334 -3.08 0.81 -15.75
N LEU A 335 -3.11 1.52 -14.62
CA LEU A 335 -4.25 1.63 -13.71
C LEU A 335 -4.90 3.01 -13.74
N SER A 336 -4.54 3.87 -14.70
CA SER A 336 -5.11 5.23 -14.83
C SER A 336 -6.63 5.23 -14.89
N TYR A 337 -7.23 4.26 -15.60
CA TYR A 337 -8.69 4.11 -15.69
C TYR A 337 -9.38 3.88 -14.33
N VAL A 338 -8.67 3.28 -13.36
CA VAL A 338 -9.19 3.13 -11.98
C VAL A 338 -9.14 4.50 -11.30
N GLY A 339 -8.01 5.21 -11.40
CA GLY A 339 -7.85 6.56 -10.87
C GLY A 339 -8.90 7.54 -11.40
N GLU A 340 -9.11 7.57 -12.72
CA GLU A 340 -10.15 8.35 -13.39
C GLU A 340 -11.56 8.00 -12.90
N ALA A 341 -11.84 6.71 -12.67
CA ALA A 341 -13.13 6.28 -12.15
C ALA A 341 -13.39 6.82 -10.73
N TYR A 342 -12.39 6.84 -9.85
CA TYR A 342 -12.49 7.47 -8.53
C TYR A 342 -12.59 9.00 -8.63
N ALA A 343 -11.79 9.62 -9.49
CA ALA A 343 -11.82 11.07 -9.72
C ALA A 343 -13.19 11.55 -10.22
N SER A 344 -13.93 10.70 -10.95
CA SER A 344 -15.28 11.02 -11.41
C SER A 344 -16.34 11.15 -10.30
N GLY A 345 -16.05 10.69 -9.07
CA GLY A 345 -17.01 10.66 -7.96
C GLY A 345 -18.18 9.69 -8.15
N ARG A 346 -18.18 8.87 -9.22
CA ARG A 346 -19.26 7.92 -9.50
C ARG A 346 -18.98 6.56 -8.85
N ILE A 347 -19.62 6.32 -7.71
CA ILE A 347 -19.45 5.09 -6.90
C ILE A 347 -19.48 3.81 -7.74
N PHE A 348 -20.49 3.63 -8.60
CA PHE A 348 -20.60 2.42 -9.41
C PHE A 348 -19.47 2.28 -10.45
N ALA A 349 -18.99 3.38 -11.02
CA ALA A 349 -17.90 3.34 -12.00
C ALA A 349 -16.58 2.96 -11.32
N ALA A 350 -16.27 3.60 -10.18
CA ALA A 350 -15.10 3.27 -9.36
C ALA A 350 -15.15 1.80 -8.89
N ALA A 351 -16.29 1.36 -8.32
CA ALA A 351 -16.48 -0.02 -7.87
C ALA A 351 -16.28 -1.04 -9.00
N LEU A 352 -16.80 -0.76 -10.20
CA LEU A 352 -16.65 -1.64 -11.35
C LEU A 352 -15.21 -1.68 -11.87
N ALA A 353 -14.51 -0.54 -11.91
CA ALA A 353 -13.11 -0.46 -12.32
C ALA A 353 -12.20 -1.23 -11.34
N THR A 354 -12.39 -1.03 -10.04
CA THR A 354 -11.69 -1.77 -8.97
C THR A 354 -11.99 -3.26 -9.06
N TRP A 355 -13.27 -3.64 -9.18
CA TRP A 355 -13.67 -5.02 -9.35
C TRP A 355 -13.03 -5.65 -10.59
N PHE A 356 -13.07 -4.97 -11.73
CA PHE A 356 -12.48 -5.48 -12.96
C PHE A 356 -10.98 -5.74 -12.80
N ASN A 357 -10.24 -4.78 -12.24
CA ASN A 357 -8.81 -4.96 -11.99
C ASN A 357 -8.56 -6.15 -11.03
N ASN A 358 -9.17 -6.11 -9.85
CA ASN A 358 -8.86 -7.05 -8.77
C ASN A 358 -9.38 -8.47 -9.09
N PHE A 359 -10.56 -8.58 -9.70
CA PHE A 359 -11.14 -9.86 -10.07
C PHE A 359 -10.65 -10.37 -11.42
N ILE A 360 -10.88 -9.65 -12.53
CA ILE A 360 -10.61 -10.19 -13.87
C ILE A 360 -9.11 -10.26 -14.12
N VAL A 361 -8.39 -9.17 -13.91
CA VAL A 361 -6.95 -9.11 -14.21
C VAL A 361 -6.15 -9.89 -13.16
N GLN A 362 -6.28 -9.51 -11.89
CA GLN A 362 -5.42 -10.05 -10.82
C GLN A 362 -5.82 -11.46 -10.37
N THR A 363 -7.11 -11.73 -10.19
CA THR A 363 -7.57 -13.04 -9.67
C THR A 363 -7.73 -14.07 -10.79
N VAL A 364 -8.55 -13.78 -11.81
CA VAL A 364 -8.80 -14.75 -12.89
C VAL A 364 -7.55 -14.93 -13.75
N GLY A 365 -7.01 -13.84 -14.30
CA GLY A 365 -5.81 -13.90 -15.16
C GLY A 365 -4.56 -14.34 -14.40
N MET A 366 -4.16 -13.55 -13.39
CA MET A 366 -2.86 -13.71 -12.74
C MET A 366 -2.82 -14.69 -11.56
N THR A 367 -3.97 -15.24 -11.14
CA THR A 367 -3.99 -16.31 -10.12
C THR A 367 -4.49 -17.63 -10.70
N PHE A 368 -5.73 -17.69 -11.19
CA PHE A 368 -6.31 -18.95 -11.66
C PHE A 368 -5.73 -19.41 -12.99
N VAL A 369 -5.79 -18.59 -14.04
CA VAL A 369 -5.39 -18.97 -15.40
C VAL A 369 -3.90 -19.30 -15.48
N ILE A 370 -3.02 -18.45 -14.95
CA ILE A 370 -1.59 -18.75 -14.95
C ILE A 370 -1.26 -20.03 -14.18
N SER A 371 -1.99 -20.31 -13.09
CA SER A 371 -1.79 -21.54 -12.30
C SER A 371 -2.32 -22.79 -12.99
N LEU A 372 -3.19 -22.69 -13.98
CA LEU A 372 -3.59 -23.83 -14.80
C LEU A 372 -2.46 -24.27 -15.74
N ILE A 373 -1.61 -23.33 -16.16
CA ILE A 373 -0.48 -23.57 -17.06
C ILE A 373 0.73 -24.05 -16.28
N VAL A 374 1.11 -23.33 -15.23
CA VAL A 374 2.29 -23.64 -14.40
C VAL A 374 1.84 -23.87 -12.96
N PRO A 375 2.11 -25.06 -12.38
CA PRO A 375 1.64 -25.40 -11.05
C PRO A 375 1.95 -24.34 -10.00
N MET A 376 0.91 -23.85 -9.32
CA MET A 376 1.00 -22.92 -8.19
C MET A 376 1.67 -21.56 -8.47
N VAL A 377 1.88 -21.14 -9.72
CA VAL A 377 2.52 -19.83 -9.99
C VAL A 377 1.68 -18.66 -9.45
N GLY A 378 0.36 -18.75 -9.50
CA GLY A 378 -0.52 -17.74 -8.92
C GLY A 378 -0.35 -17.60 -7.40
N LEU A 379 0.04 -18.66 -6.70
CA LEU A 379 0.37 -18.59 -5.27
C LEU A 379 1.62 -17.74 -5.04
N ALA A 380 2.69 -18.00 -5.79
CA ALA A 380 3.94 -17.23 -5.68
C ALA A 380 3.72 -15.75 -6.04
N LYS A 381 2.93 -15.48 -7.09
CA LYS A 381 2.53 -14.12 -7.46
C LYS A 381 1.78 -13.44 -6.31
N ASN A 382 0.80 -14.10 -5.69
CA ASN A 382 0.04 -13.49 -4.60
C ASN A 382 0.89 -13.28 -3.36
N LEU A 383 1.85 -14.16 -3.07
CA LEU A 383 2.81 -13.92 -1.98
C LEU A 383 3.62 -12.64 -2.22
N LEU A 384 4.10 -12.42 -3.46
CA LEU A 384 4.76 -11.18 -3.85
C LEU A 384 3.82 -9.98 -3.79
N SER A 385 2.56 -10.12 -4.22
CA SER A 385 1.56 -9.06 -4.09
C SER A 385 1.31 -8.68 -2.62
N PHE A 386 1.16 -9.65 -1.71
CA PHE A 386 1.02 -9.39 -0.28
C PHE A 386 2.26 -8.69 0.29
N ALA A 387 3.46 -9.08 -0.18
CA ALA A 387 4.70 -8.42 0.23
C ALA A 387 4.75 -6.95 -0.23
N MET A 388 4.48 -6.68 -1.51
CA MET A 388 4.52 -5.33 -2.07
C MET A 388 3.43 -4.43 -1.48
N VAL A 389 2.19 -4.92 -1.39
CA VAL A 389 1.08 -4.15 -0.81
C VAL A 389 1.35 -3.93 0.68
N GLY A 390 1.78 -4.96 1.43
CA GLY A 390 2.16 -4.81 2.83
C GLY A 390 3.24 -3.73 3.02
N PHE A 391 4.28 -3.74 2.19
CA PHE A 391 5.30 -2.71 2.22
C PHE A 391 4.72 -1.31 1.93
N GLY A 392 4.00 -1.13 0.83
CA GLY A 392 3.38 0.15 0.44
C GLY A 392 2.35 0.68 1.45
N MET A 393 1.70 -0.23 2.19
CA MET A 393 0.71 0.10 3.20
C MET A 393 1.27 0.32 4.61
N ALA A 394 2.60 0.37 4.78
CA ALA A 394 3.19 0.72 6.06
C ALA A 394 2.65 2.08 6.56
N PRO A 395 2.12 2.18 7.81
CA PRO A 395 1.62 3.43 8.38
C PRO A 395 2.81 4.31 8.76
N LEU A 396 3.43 4.91 7.76
CA LEU A 396 4.57 5.81 7.92
C LEU A 396 4.15 7.27 7.99
N TRP A 397 2.97 7.60 7.46
CA TRP A 397 2.48 8.97 7.36
C TRP A 397 1.31 9.22 8.31
N SER A 398 1.25 10.44 8.80
CA SER A 398 0.20 11.00 9.65
C SER A 398 -1.16 10.83 9.01
N GLY A 399 -2.15 10.46 9.81
CA GLY A 399 -3.54 10.32 9.33
C GLY A 399 -3.81 8.99 8.61
N MET A 400 -2.78 8.20 8.28
CA MET A 400 -2.99 6.84 7.73
C MET A 400 -3.81 5.95 8.67
N SER A 401 -3.66 6.12 9.98
CA SER A 401 -4.47 5.41 10.99
C SER A 401 -5.98 5.62 10.78
N GLY A 402 -6.38 6.87 10.52
CA GLY A 402 -7.78 7.22 10.24
C GLY A 402 -8.26 6.65 8.90
N MET A 403 -7.44 6.77 7.84
CA MET A 403 -7.75 6.17 6.54
C MET A 403 -7.93 4.64 6.65
N PHE A 404 -7.09 3.98 7.44
CA PHE A 404 -7.18 2.54 7.69
C PHE A 404 -8.41 2.12 8.47
N SER A 405 -9.02 2.96 9.30
CA SER A 405 -10.26 2.58 9.98
C SER A 405 -11.38 2.22 9.00
N PHE A 406 -11.43 2.87 7.84
CA PHE A 406 -12.38 2.56 6.77
C PHE A 406 -11.82 1.51 5.81
N HIS A 407 -10.58 1.69 5.35
CA HIS A 407 -9.99 0.84 4.32
C HIS A 407 -9.65 -0.58 4.82
N SER A 408 -9.49 -0.79 6.14
CA SER A 408 -9.18 -2.11 6.73
C SER A 408 -10.21 -3.19 6.42
N ILE A 409 -11.48 -2.81 6.26
CA ILE A 409 -12.57 -3.74 5.92
C ILE A 409 -12.44 -4.19 4.47
N THR A 410 -12.29 -3.25 3.52
CA THR A 410 -12.00 -3.58 2.11
C THR A 410 -10.78 -4.48 2.01
N MET A 411 -9.66 -4.07 2.61
CA MET A 411 -8.42 -4.81 2.56
C MET A 411 -8.60 -6.24 3.06
N THR A 412 -9.32 -6.44 4.16
CA THR A 412 -9.57 -7.79 4.68
C THR A 412 -10.41 -8.63 3.73
N LEU A 413 -11.43 -8.05 3.08
CA LEU A 413 -12.24 -8.75 2.07
C LEU A 413 -11.41 -9.15 0.85
N GLU A 414 -10.55 -8.27 0.35
CA GLU A 414 -9.72 -8.51 -0.83
C GLU A 414 -8.63 -9.55 -0.56
N LEU A 415 -7.88 -9.37 0.53
CA LEU A 415 -6.82 -10.30 0.91
C LEU A 415 -7.41 -11.70 1.20
N GLU A 416 -8.58 -11.79 1.84
CA GLU A 416 -9.25 -13.08 2.02
C GLU A 416 -9.65 -13.70 0.67
N ALA A 417 -10.17 -12.92 -0.28
CA ALA A 417 -10.50 -13.43 -1.61
C ALA A 417 -9.27 -14.03 -2.31
N TYR A 418 -8.10 -13.39 -2.21
CA TYR A 418 -6.85 -13.92 -2.76
C TYR A 418 -6.36 -15.17 -2.04
N ILE A 419 -6.46 -15.24 -0.71
CA ILE A 419 -6.15 -16.44 0.08
C ILE A 419 -7.04 -17.61 -0.37
N ILE A 420 -8.34 -17.37 -0.54
CA ILE A 420 -9.29 -18.37 -0.99
C ILE A 420 -8.99 -18.84 -2.41
N ALA A 421 -8.66 -17.93 -3.33
CA ALA A 421 -8.20 -18.28 -4.68
C ALA A 421 -6.98 -19.21 -4.62
N CYS A 422 -6.00 -18.90 -3.77
CA CYS A 422 -4.80 -19.71 -3.58
C CYS A 422 -5.11 -21.11 -3.04
N VAL A 423 -6.03 -21.23 -2.06
CA VAL A 423 -6.45 -22.54 -1.52
C VAL A 423 -7.11 -23.39 -2.62
N ILE A 424 -7.94 -22.78 -3.48
CA ILE A 424 -8.59 -23.46 -4.59
C ILE A 424 -7.59 -23.92 -5.66
N VAL A 425 -6.59 -23.09 -5.98
CA VAL A 425 -5.48 -23.48 -6.87
C VAL A 425 -4.73 -24.67 -6.30
N VAL A 426 -4.41 -24.66 -4.99
CA VAL A 426 -3.77 -25.80 -4.33
C VAL A 426 -4.63 -27.05 -4.37
N TYR A 427 -5.94 -26.90 -4.15
CA TYR A 427 -6.89 -27.99 -4.24
C TYR A 427 -6.90 -28.64 -5.63
N PHE A 428 -6.95 -27.82 -6.69
CA PHE A 428 -6.93 -28.30 -8.08
C PHE A 428 -5.70 -29.16 -8.36
N TRP A 429 -4.50 -28.66 -8.04
CA TRP A 429 -3.28 -29.41 -8.29
C TRP A 429 -3.13 -30.66 -7.44
N ARG A 430 -3.64 -30.65 -6.19
CA ARG A 430 -3.73 -31.89 -5.39
C ARG A 430 -4.62 -32.94 -6.05
N ARG A 431 -5.70 -32.54 -6.71
CA ARG A 431 -6.58 -33.45 -7.47
C ARG A 431 -5.88 -33.99 -8.71
N VAL A 432 -5.15 -33.16 -9.45
CA VAL A 432 -4.33 -33.60 -10.58
C VAL A 432 -3.33 -34.66 -10.15
N VAL A 433 -2.54 -34.39 -9.09
CA VAL A 433 -1.55 -35.33 -8.57
C VAL A 433 -2.20 -36.62 -8.08
N ALA A 434 -3.30 -36.53 -7.33
CA ALA A 434 -4.04 -37.71 -6.88
C ALA A 434 -4.55 -38.56 -8.05
N GLY A 435 -5.13 -37.94 -9.08
CA GLY A 435 -5.59 -38.64 -10.28
C GLY A 435 -4.47 -39.33 -11.04
N LEU A 436 -3.28 -38.72 -11.11
CA LEU A 436 -2.09 -39.35 -11.69
C LEU A 436 -1.62 -40.56 -10.88
N MET A 437 -1.63 -40.46 -9.55
CA MET A 437 -1.21 -41.55 -8.65
C MET A 437 -2.21 -42.71 -8.63
N GLU A 438 -3.51 -42.42 -8.64
CA GLU A 438 -4.61 -43.40 -8.57
C GLU A 438 -5.02 -43.94 -9.95
N LYS A 439 -4.42 -43.43 -11.04
CA LYS A 439 -4.78 -43.71 -12.45
C LYS A 439 -6.24 -43.35 -12.80
N ASP A 440 -6.83 -42.40 -12.07
CA ASP A 440 -8.18 -41.87 -12.29
C ASP A 440 -8.16 -40.37 -12.59
N VAL A 441 -7.41 -40.00 -13.63
CA VAL A 441 -7.08 -38.60 -13.94
C VAL A 441 -8.33 -37.78 -14.31
N ILE A 442 -9.20 -38.31 -15.18
CA ILE A 442 -10.31 -37.54 -15.76
C ILE A 442 -11.33 -37.10 -14.70
N PRO A 443 -11.84 -37.99 -13.81
CA PRO A 443 -12.79 -37.57 -12.77
C PRO A 443 -12.20 -36.58 -11.77
N GLN A 444 -10.93 -36.75 -11.39
CA GLN A 444 -10.24 -35.85 -10.47
C GLN A 444 -10.03 -34.46 -11.08
N ILE A 445 -9.62 -34.40 -12.36
CA ILE A 445 -9.49 -33.13 -13.10
C ILE A 445 -10.87 -32.45 -13.25
N ARG A 446 -11.91 -33.20 -13.62
CA ARG A 446 -13.27 -32.66 -13.73
C ARG A 446 -13.77 -32.09 -12.40
N GLN A 447 -13.50 -32.77 -11.29
CA GLN A 447 -13.80 -32.27 -9.95
C GLN A 447 -13.00 -31.01 -9.63
N GLY A 448 -11.70 -31.00 -9.96
CA GLY A 448 -10.82 -29.84 -9.82
C GLY A 448 -11.37 -28.61 -10.56
N PHE A 449 -11.74 -28.75 -11.83
CA PHE A 449 -12.32 -27.65 -12.61
C PHE A 449 -13.67 -27.18 -12.06
N ARG A 450 -14.52 -28.10 -11.57
CA ARG A 450 -15.79 -27.73 -10.93
C ARG A 450 -15.56 -26.87 -9.67
N VAL A 451 -14.61 -27.26 -8.83
CA VAL A 451 -14.22 -26.50 -7.63
C VAL A 451 -13.60 -25.17 -8.03
N MET A 452 -12.74 -25.14 -9.05
CA MET A 452 -12.13 -23.91 -9.54
C MET A 452 -13.16 -22.93 -10.10
N GLY A 453 -14.10 -23.39 -10.94
CA GLY A 453 -15.19 -22.54 -11.46
C GLY A 453 -16.06 -21.97 -10.34
N SER A 454 -16.37 -22.77 -9.32
CA SER A 454 -17.03 -22.26 -8.11
C SER A 454 -16.18 -21.23 -7.36
N GLY A 455 -14.87 -21.46 -7.29
CA GLY A 455 -13.91 -20.58 -6.63
C GLY A 455 -13.79 -19.22 -7.30
N VAL A 456 -13.76 -19.19 -8.63
CA VAL A 456 -13.80 -17.98 -9.45
C VAL A 456 -15.05 -17.17 -9.14
N ILE A 457 -16.23 -17.82 -9.12
CA ILE A 457 -17.49 -17.11 -8.80
C ILE A 457 -17.46 -16.57 -7.37
N LEU A 458 -17.04 -17.38 -6.40
CA LEU A 458 -16.96 -16.97 -4.99
C LEU A 458 -16.07 -15.74 -4.80
N THR A 459 -14.85 -15.79 -5.32
CA THR A 459 -13.88 -14.69 -5.20
C THR A 459 -14.33 -13.44 -5.96
N GLY A 460 -14.98 -13.60 -7.12
CA GLY A 460 -15.60 -12.49 -7.84
C GLY A 460 -16.70 -11.78 -7.07
N VAL A 461 -17.52 -12.51 -6.31
CA VAL A 461 -18.52 -11.91 -5.42
C VAL A 461 -17.85 -11.19 -4.26
N MET A 462 -16.86 -11.80 -3.62
CA MET A 462 -16.13 -11.18 -2.50
C MET A 462 -15.47 -9.85 -2.92
N LEU A 463 -14.76 -9.85 -4.04
CA LEU A 463 -14.10 -8.66 -4.59
C LEU A 463 -15.11 -7.62 -5.08
N GLY A 464 -16.30 -8.04 -5.54
CA GLY A 464 -17.37 -7.11 -5.93
C GLY A 464 -17.92 -6.35 -4.72
N VAL A 465 -18.10 -7.05 -3.60
CA VAL A 465 -18.49 -6.43 -2.33
C VAL A 465 -17.38 -5.50 -1.81
N ALA A 466 -16.12 -5.94 -1.89
CA ALA A 466 -14.97 -5.13 -1.47
C ALA A 466 -14.85 -3.83 -2.28
N GLY A 467 -14.85 -3.92 -3.61
CA GLY A 467 -14.76 -2.75 -4.50
C GLY A 467 -15.94 -1.79 -4.34
N LEU A 468 -17.16 -2.29 -4.11
CA LEU A 468 -18.31 -1.44 -3.82
C LEU A 468 -18.15 -0.71 -2.49
N TYR A 469 -17.77 -1.41 -1.43
CA TYR A 469 -17.56 -0.81 -0.11
C TYR A 469 -16.44 0.24 -0.14
N GLU A 470 -15.33 -0.05 -0.83
CA GLU A 470 -14.24 0.89 -1.03
C GLU A 470 -14.68 2.15 -1.79
N ALA A 471 -15.37 1.98 -2.92
CA ALA A 471 -15.86 3.11 -3.69
C ALA A 471 -16.81 4.00 -2.88
N VAL A 472 -17.73 3.39 -2.11
CA VAL A 472 -18.64 4.12 -1.22
C VAL A 472 -17.87 4.89 -0.16
N THR A 473 -16.92 4.26 0.52
CA THR A 473 -16.18 4.89 1.62
C THR A 473 -15.23 5.98 1.13
N LEU A 474 -14.44 5.72 0.09
CA LEU A 474 -13.50 6.72 -0.44
C LEU A 474 -14.20 7.92 -1.09
N ILE A 475 -15.35 7.74 -1.73
CA ILE A 475 -16.05 8.86 -2.40
C ILE A 475 -16.89 9.67 -1.40
N LEU A 476 -17.55 9.03 -0.43
CA LEU A 476 -18.42 9.74 0.52
C LEU A 476 -17.68 10.34 1.73
N LEU A 477 -16.45 9.89 2.00
CA LEU A 477 -15.65 10.36 3.14
C LEU A 477 -14.45 11.22 2.74
N ARG A 478 -14.26 11.47 1.43
CA ARG A 478 -13.34 12.49 0.92
C ARG A 478 -13.96 13.87 1.10
#